data_AF-A0AAU3AYU3-F1
#
_entry.id   AF-A0AAU3AYU3-F1
#
_cell.length_a   1.000
_cell.length_b   1.000
_cell.length_c   1.000
_cell.angle_alpha   90.00
_cell.angle_beta   90.00
_cell.angle_gamma   90.00
#
_symmetry.space_group_name_H-M   'P 1'
#
loop_
_entity.id
_entity.type
_entity.pdbx_description
1 polymer ?
#
loop_
_entity_poly.entity_id
_entity_poly.type
_entity_poly.pdbx_seq_one_letter_code
_entity_poly.pdbx_strand_id
1 'polypeptide(L)'
;MGPDGEDGREPERSAPAEPGPTGERARGASRKGVGGRSWFAVGFSLGLGATLAWLTVQTVLEVGNLLTLLLLAVFLALALEPVVVWLTRHRLRRGGAVAVVLVLLLALFAGFLALVVPPAADEINALVKAVPGWLRDLHDHNSTLGRFEDRYHLVEKAKQQFSSGGAAGLAGGLLGAGKFVVGAVTSAAIVIVVTVYVMAFLPSLKRFCLHFVAARKRPHAQEVTEEVLNRVGRYMLGNVATSVIAGAATFVWCAVTGVPYPAALGVFIALMDLIPIVGTTIGGFVVSLVALSVSLPVALATAGFYVGFRLAEDYLIVPRVMKFAVDVHPLVTVVGVLIGGALLGVIGALVAIPAAVAIGIVLDEHVFSRTDAS
;
A
#
# COMPACT_ATOMS: atom_id res chain seq x y z
N MET A 1 -78.41 -30.18 -73.30
CA MET A 1 -79.30 -30.18 -72.11
C MET A 1 -78.60 -29.31 -71.07
N GLY A 2 -79.21 -28.17 -70.70
CA GLY A 2 -78.80 -27.33 -69.55
C GLY A 2 -77.62 -26.37 -69.76
N PRO A 3 -77.82 -25.05 -69.64
CA PRO A 3 -76.77 -24.03 -69.50
C PRO A 3 -76.46 -23.74 -68.02
N ASP A 4 -75.33 -23.09 -67.73
CA ASP A 4 -74.97 -22.26 -66.55
C ASP A 4 -73.52 -21.80 -66.81
N GLY A 5 -73.02 -20.58 -66.60
CA GLY A 5 -73.42 -19.47 -65.76
C GLY A 5 -72.13 -18.92 -65.10
N GLU A 6 -71.84 -17.64 -65.35
CA GLU A 6 -71.01 -16.71 -64.53
C GLU A 6 -69.49 -16.97 -64.38
N ASP A 7 -68.64 -16.04 -64.87
CA ASP A 7 -67.99 -14.92 -64.14
C ASP A 7 -66.68 -15.37 -63.44
N GLY A 8 -65.51 -14.77 -63.53
CA GLY A 8 -65.01 -13.58 -64.18
C GLY A 8 -63.60 -13.31 -63.62
N ARG A 9 -62.70 -12.83 -64.51
CA ARG A 9 -61.41 -12.12 -64.28
C ARG A 9 -60.15 -12.94 -63.98
N GLU A 10 -59.30 -13.00 -65.00
CA GLU A 10 -57.85 -13.17 -64.91
C GLU A 10 -57.11 -11.81 -64.87
N PRO A 11 -55.83 -11.74 -64.43
CA PRO A 11 -55.08 -10.50 -64.29
C PRO A 11 -54.13 -10.23 -65.47
N GLU A 12 -54.05 -8.99 -65.96
CA GLU A 12 -53.08 -8.56 -66.97
C GLU A 12 -51.93 -7.73 -66.36
N ARG A 13 -50.71 -8.03 -66.84
CA ARG A 13 -49.42 -7.40 -66.49
C ARG A 13 -49.02 -6.33 -67.52
N SER A 14 -48.08 -5.47 -67.09
CA SER A 14 -46.98 -4.78 -67.84
C SER A 14 -47.18 -3.35 -68.43
N ALA A 15 -46.71 -2.34 -67.67
CA ALA A 15 -45.73 -1.23 -67.95
C ALA A 15 -45.35 -0.76 -69.39
N PRO A 16 -44.60 0.38 -69.61
CA PRO A 16 -44.46 1.70 -68.93
C PRO A 16 -44.30 2.97 -69.85
N ALA A 17 -44.31 4.17 -69.20
CA ALA A 17 -43.58 5.46 -69.47
C ALA A 17 -43.84 6.38 -70.70
N GLU A 18 -43.94 7.70 -70.46
CA GLU A 18 -43.20 8.80 -71.16
C GLU A 18 -43.41 10.22 -70.51
N PRO A 19 -42.56 11.25 -70.80
CA PRO A 19 -42.22 12.37 -69.88
C PRO A 19 -42.62 13.80 -70.36
N GLY A 20 -42.43 14.83 -69.50
CA GLY A 20 -42.54 16.25 -69.89
C GLY A 20 -41.87 17.26 -68.92
N PRO A 21 -41.48 18.48 -69.37
CA PRO A 21 -40.19 19.09 -69.03
C PRO A 21 -40.19 20.51 -68.39
N THR A 22 -39.02 20.88 -67.84
CA THR A 22 -38.36 22.21 -67.73
C THR A 22 -39.06 23.41 -67.05
N GLY A 23 -38.36 24.05 -66.10
CA GLY A 23 -38.68 25.40 -65.61
C GLY A 23 -37.80 25.90 -64.45
N GLU A 24 -36.90 26.82 -64.79
CA GLU A 24 -35.87 27.53 -64.03
C GLU A 24 -36.22 28.24 -62.68
N ARG A 25 -35.18 28.36 -61.83
CA ARG A 25 -34.82 29.46 -60.88
C ARG A 25 -35.45 29.54 -59.48
N ALA A 26 -34.61 29.29 -58.46
CA ALA A 26 -34.36 30.25 -57.37
C ALA A 26 -33.05 29.92 -56.64
N ARG A 27 -32.04 30.81 -56.78
CA ARG A 27 -30.82 30.82 -55.98
C ARG A 27 -31.18 31.27 -54.55
N GLY A 28 -31.16 30.34 -53.60
CA GLY A 28 -31.16 30.62 -52.16
C GLY A 28 -29.82 30.17 -51.58
N ALA A 29 -28.85 31.08 -51.52
CA ALA A 29 -27.61 30.86 -50.79
C ALA A 29 -27.92 30.77 -49.29
N SER A 30 -28.15 29.56 -48.79
CA SER A 30 -28.19 29.29 -47.36
C SER A 30 -26.76 29.37 -46.84
N ARG A 31 -26.38 30.58 -46.42
CA ARG A 31 -25.23 30.84 -45.56
C ARG A 31 -25.44 30.03 -44.30
N LYS A 32 -24.87 28.82 -44.24
CA LYS A 32 -24.74 28.07 -42.98
C LYS A 32 -23.90 28.95 -42.06
N GLY A 33 -24.57 29.71 -41.20
CA GLY A 33 -23.92 30.42 -40.11
C GLY A 33 -23.14 29.39 -39.31
N VAL A 34 -21.81 29.49 -39.36
CA VAL A 34 -20.96 28.86 -38.36
C VAL A 34 -21.33 29.57 -37.06
N GLY A 35 -22.28 29.00 -36.32
CA GLY A 35 -22.70 29.50 -35.03
C GLY A 35 -21.45 29.65 -34.18
N GLY A 36 -21.13 30.89 -33.82
CA GLY A 36 -20.02 31.21 -32.96
C GLY A 36 -20.16 30.37 -31.70
N ARG A 37 -19.29 29.37 -31.56
CA ARG A 37 -19.22 28.51 -30.39
C ARG A 37 -19.06 29.46 -29.21
N SER A 38 -20.11 29.62 -28.42
CA SER A 38 -20.10 30.62 -27.35
C SER A 38 -18.93 30.28 -26.42
N TRP A 39 -18.07 31.27 -26.17
CA TRP A 39 -16.90 31.10 -25.31
C TRP A 39 -17.29 30.52 -23.94
N PHE A 40 -18.52 30.78 -23.50
CA PHE A 40 -19.15 30.16 -22.35
C PHE A 40 -19.39 28.65 -22.50
N ALA A 41 -19.91 28.16 -23.64
CA ALA A 41 -20.10 26.72 -23.87
C ALA A 41 -18.77 25.97 -23.98
N VAL A 42 -17.74 26.60 -24.56
CA VAL A 42 -16.39 26.04 -24.60
C VAL A 42 -15.80 25.98 -23.19
N GLY A 43 -15.90 27.07 -22.41
CA GLY A 43 -15.46 27.12 -21.01
C GLY A 43 -16.18 26.10 -20.12
N PHE A 44 -17.50 25.95 -20.27
CA PHE A 44 -18.31 24.98 -19.53
C PHE A 44 -17.91 23.54 -19.87
N SER A 45 -17.72 23.22 -21.16
CA SER A 45 -17.30 21.87 -21.58
C SER A 45 -15.89 21.51 -21.09
N LEU A 46 -14.96 22.46 -21.07
CA LEU A 46 -13.61 22.27 -20.51
C LEU A 46 -13.66 22.13 -18.99
N GLY A 47 -14.46 22.94 -18.30
CA GLY A 47 -14.66 22.82 -16.85
C GLY A 47 -15.28 21.48 -16.45
N LEU A 48 -16.31 21.03 -17.17
CA LEU A 48 -16.98 19.76 -16.92
C LEU A 48 -16.05 18.57 -17.24
N GLY A 49 -15.27 18.67 -18.32
CA GLY A 49 -14.23 17.70 -18.66
C GLY A 49 -13.12 17.63 -17.60
N ALA A 50 -12.63 18.77 -17.12
CA ALA A 50 -11.64 18.83 -16.05
C ALA A 50 -12.17 18.27 -14.73
N THR A 51 -13.44 18.53 -14.40
CA THR A 51 -14.08 18.00 -13.19
C THR A 51 -14.27 16.49 -13.27
N LEU A 52 -14.69 15.95 -14.42
CA LEU A 52 -14.78 14.51 -14.67
C LEU A 52 -13.41 13.84 -14.64
N ALA A 53 -12.39 14.45 -15.24
CA ALA A 53 -11.02 13.94 -15.19
C ALA A 53 -10.50 13.93 -13.74
N TRP A 54 -10.74 14.99 -12.98
CA TRP A 54 -10.38 15.08 -11.56
C TRP A 54 -11.10 14.02 -10.71
N LEU A 55 -12.41 13.83 -10.91
CA LEU A 55 -13.19 12.76 -10.25
C LEU A 55 -12.69 11.36 -10.63
N THR A 56 -12.32 11.14 -11.89
CA THR A 56 -11.77 9.85 -12.35
C THR A 56 -10.41 9.59 -11.70
N VAL A 57 -9.53 10.59 -11.64
CA VAL A 57 -8.25 10.49 -10.94
C VAL A 57 -8.48 10.22 -9.46
N GLN A 58 -9.39 10.93 -8.80
CA GLN A 58 -9.69 10.76 -7.38
C GLN A 58 -10.22 9.35 -7.08
N THR A 59 -11.18 8.85 -7.87
CA THR A 59 -11.73 7.50 -7.72
C THR A 59 -10.67 6.43 -7.97
N VAL A 60 -9.80 6.60 -8.96
CA VAL A 60 -8.67 5.68 -9.20
C VAL A 60 -7.70 5.67 -8.01
N LEU A 61 -7.39 6.83 -7.43
CA LEU A 61 -6.50 6.93 -6.26
C LEU A 61 -7.13 6.28 -5.01
N GLU A 62 -8.42 6.49 -4.76
CA GLU A 62 -9.13 5.88 -3.63
C GLU A 62 -9.25 4.36 -3.78
N VAL A 63 -9.57 3.88 -4.98
CA VAL A 63 -9.55 2.43 -5.31
C VAL A 63 -8.15 1.87 -5.13
N GLY A 64 -7.10 2.62 -5.53
CA GLY A 64 -5.71 2.25 -5.32
C GLY A 64 -5.36 2.03 -3.83
N ASN A 65 -5.85 2.88 -2.93
CA ASN A 65 -5.65 2.70 -1.49
C ASN A 65 -6.35 1.44 -0.96
N LEU A 66 -7.59 1.17 -1.38
CA LEU A 66 -8.30 -0.06 -1.02
C LEU A 66 -7.60 -1.31 -1.55
N LEU A 67 -7.12 -1.27 -2.80
CA LEU A 67 -6.32 -2.35 -3.40
C LEU A 67 -5.03 -2.59 -2.62
N THR A 68 -4.41 -1.52 -2.16
CA THR A 68 -3.18 -1.55 -1.37
C THR A 68 -3.41 -2.21 -0.01
N LEU A 69 -4.49 -1.83 0.71
CA LEU A 69 -4.88 -2.48 1.97
C LEU A 69 -5.25 -3.96 1.75
N LEU A 70 -5.97 -4.27 0.67
CA LEU A 70 -6.30 -5.65 0.30
C LEU A 70 -5.04 -6.47 0.04
N LEU A 71 -4.07 -5.91 -0.70
CA LEU A 71 -2.82 -6.57 -1.01
C LEU A 71 -1.98 -6.82 0.25
N LEU A 72 -1.90 -5.83 1.15
CA LEU A 72 -1.26 -5.98 2.46
C LEU A 72 -1.96 -7.07 3.29
N ALA A 73 -3.28 -7.13 3.25
CA ALA A 73 -4.03 -8.13 3.98
C ALA A 73 -3.80 -9.55 3.44
N VAL A 74 -3.72 -9.72 2.12
CA VAL A 74 -3.34 -10.98 1.46
C VAL A 74 -1.90 -11.34 1.82
N PHE A 75 -0.98 -10.38 1.80
CA PHE A 75 0.41 -10.61 2.21
C PHE A 75 0.50 -11.13 3.66
N LEU A 76 -0.17 -10.46 4.60
CA LEU A 76 -0.23 -10.90 6.00
C LEU A 76 -0.89 -12.28 6.13
N ALA A 77 -1.93 -12.56 5.33
CA ALA A 77 -2.61 -13.86 5.32
C ALA A 77 -1.66 -14.98 4.89
N LEU A 78 -0.88 -14.76 3.83
CA LEU A 78 0.13 -15.72 3.37
C LEU A 78 1.26 -15.89 4.39
N ALA A 79 1.65 -14.81 5.07
CA ALA A 79 2.66 -14.85 6.13
C ALA A 79 2.25 -15.66 7.35
N LEU A 80 0.97 -15.62 7.69
CA LEU A 80 0.42 -16.29 8.86
C LEU A 80 -0.18 -17.67 8.54
N GLU A 81 -0.35 -18.04 7.27
CA GLU A 81 -0.85 -19.37 6.88
C GLU A 81 0.01 -20.52 7.45
N PRO A 82 1.37 -20.47 7.46
CA PRO A 82 2.18 -21.50 8.11
C PRO A 82 1.83 -21.68 9.59
N VAL A 83 1.53 -20.59 10.29
CA VAL A 83 1.10 -20.61 11.70
C VAL A 83 -0.28 -21.27 11.83
N VAL A 84 -1.23 -20.93 10.95
CA VAL A 84 -2.56 -21.58 10.93
C VAL A 84 -2.44 -23.08 10.63
N VAL A 85 -1.62 -23.47 9.66
CA VAL A 85 -1.39 -24.87 9.29
C VAL A 85 -0.75 -25.62 10.46
N TRP A 86 0.22 -25.02 11.14
CA TRP A 86 0.82 -25.59 12.33
C TRP A 86 -0.20 -25.79 13.45
N LEU A 87 -1.05 -24.79 13.73
CA LEU A 87 -2.12 -24.88 14.72
C LEU A 87 -3.17 -25.94 14.34
N THR A 88 -3.55 -26.02 13.07
CA THR A 88 -4.50 -27.05 12.59
C THR A 88 -3.93 -28.46 12.69
N ARG A 89 -2.63 -28.65 12.48
CA ARG A 89 -1.95 -29.93 12.74
C ARG A 89 -1.94 -30.30 14.23
N HIS A 90 -1.96 -29.32 15.13
CA HIS A 90 -2.04 -29.50 16.59
C HIS A 90 -3.49 -29.58 17.11
N ARG A 91 -4.39 -30.26 16.35
CA ARG A 91 -5.78 -30.56 16.70
C ARG A 91 -6.79 -29.40 16.75
N LEU A 92 -6.41 -28.17 16.37
CA LEU A 92 -7.38 -27.09 16.22
C LEU A 92 -8.14 -27.21 14.89
N ARG A 93 -9.45 -26.94 14.90
CA ARG A 93 -10.21 -26.74 13.64
C ARG A 93 -9.73 -25.44 12.99
N ARG A 94 -9.77 -25.34 11.64
CA ARG A 94 -9.28 -24.16 10.89
C ARG A 94 -9.83 -22.84 11.44
N GLY A 95 -11.12 -22.78 11.78
CA GLY A 95 -11.72 -21.59 12.40
C GLY A 95 -11.10 -21.21 13.75
N GLY A 96 -10.77 -22.18 14.60
CA GLY A 96 -10.08 -21.95 15.87
C GLY A 96 -8.64 -21.48 15.68
N ALA A 97 -7.92 -22.07 14.73
CA ALA A 97 -6.56 -21.62 14.38
C ALA A 97 -6.55 -20.17 13.87
N VAL A 98 -7.51 -19.80 13.01
CA VAL A 98 -7.66 -18.41 12.53
C VAL A 98 -8.05 -17.46 13.68
N ALA A 99 -8.92 -17.89 14.60
CA ALA A 99 -9.28 -17.09 15.77
C ALA A 99 -8.09 -16.82 16.70
N VAL A 100 -7.22 -17.81 16.91
CA VAL A 100 -5.97 -17.63 17.68
C VAL A 100 -5.07 -16.59 17.01
N VAL A 101 -4.91 -16.66 15.67
CA VAL A 101 -4.12 -15.67 14.93
C VAL A 101 -4.75 -14.28 14.99
N LEU A 102 -6.08 -14.16 14.91
CA LEU A 102 -6.78 -12.89 15.09
C LEU A 102 -6.48 -12.27 16.47
N VAL A 103 -6.59 -13.06 17.54
CA VAL A 103 -6.29 -12.59 18.89
C VAL A 103 -4.82 -12.16 18.99
N LEU A 104 -3.90 -12.92 18.39
CA LEU A 104 -2.47 -12.56 18.35
C LEU A 104 -2.24 -11.24 17.62
N LEU A 105 -2.84 -11.02 16.45
CA LEU A 105 -2.72 -9.78 15.69
C LEU A 105 -3.29 -8.58 16.46
N LEU A 106 -4.46 -8.74 17.08
CA LEU A 106 -5.06 -7.71 17.91
C LEU A 106 -4.18 -7.39 19.13
N ALA A 107 -3.61 -8.41 19.78
CA ALA A 107 -2.71 -8.23 20.91
C ALA A 107 -1.41 -7.51 20.51
N LEU A 108 -0.80 -7.88 19.38
CA LEU A 108 0.39 -7.21 18.86
C LEU A 108 0.10 -5.76 18.50
N PHE A 109 -1.02 -5.48 17.84
CA PHE A 109 -1.40 -4.13 17.45
C PHE A 109 -1.76 -3.25 18.65
N ALA A 110 -2.55 -3.77 19.59
CA ALA A 110 -2.87 -3.07 20.83
C ALA A 110 -1.62 -2.84 21.69
N GLY A 111 -0.73 -3.84 21.77
CA GLY A 111 0.57 -3.71 22.44
C GLY A 111 1.45 -2.65 21.80
N PHE A 112 1.52 -2.59 20.47
CA PHE A 112 2.23 -1.54 19.74
C PHE A 112 1.68 -0.15 20.09
N LEU A 113 0.35 0.05 20.05
CA LEU A 113 -0.25 1.33 20.42
C LEU A 113 0.03 1.68 21.89
N ALA A 114 -0.06 0.72 22.80
CA ALA A 114 0.22 0.93 24.22
C ALA A 114 1.68 1.29 24.49
N LEU A 115 2.62 0.81 23.67
CA LEU A 115 4.05 1.13 23.79
C LEU A 115 4.44 2.43 23.11
N VAL A 116 3.80 2.81 21.99
CA VAL A 116 4.21 3.96 21.17
C VAL A 116 3.42 5.23 21.48
N VAL A 117 2.10 5.11 21.71
CA VAL A 117 1.23 6.27 21.88
C VAL A 117 1.56 7.07 23.15
N PRO A 118 1.77 6.46 24.34
CA PRO A 118 2.08 7.24 25.55
C PRO A 118 3.40 8.01 25.44
N PRO A 119 4.53 7.41 25.03
CA PRO A 119 5.77 8.14 24.76
C PRO A 119 5.60 9.31 23.80
N ALA A 120 4.90 9.09 22.69
CA ALA A 120 4.65 10.15 21.71
C ALA A 120 3.82 11.29 22.32
N ALA A 121 2.79 10.95 23.12
CA ALA A 121 1.98 11.95 23.81
C ALA A 121 2.79 12.72 24.85
N ASP A 122 3.64 12.05 25.63
CA ASP A 122 4.50 12.66 26.63
C ASP A 122 5.54 13.60 26.00
N GLU A 123 6.16 13.21 24.89
CA GLU A 123 7.08 14.08 24.13
C GLU A 123 6.39 15.30 23.56
N ILE A 124 5.20 15.14 22.99
CA ILE A 124 4.41 16.28 22.51
C ILE A 124 4.04 17.21 23.68
N ASN A 125 3.64 16.65 24.82
CA ASN A 125 3.32 17.42 26.02
C ASN A 125 4.56 18.15 26.59
N ALA A 126 5.73 17.49 26.57
CA ALA A 126 7.00 18.08 27.00
C ALA A 126 7.39 19.24 26.09
N LEU A 127 7.27 19.07 24.76
CA LEU A 127 7.52 20.12 23.78
C LEU A 127 6.58 21.31 24.00
N VAL A 128 5.28 21.07 24.18
CA VAL A 128 4.29 22.13 24.46
C VAL A 128 4.63 22.89 25.75
N LYS A 129 5.14 22.21 26.78
CA LYS A 129 5.57 22.84 28.05
C LYS A 129 6.91 23.56 27.95
N ALA A 130 7.82 23.10 27.09
CA ALA A 130 9.15 23.69 26.89
C ALA A 130 9.12 24.96 26.03
N VAL A 131 8.19 25.04 25.06
CA VAL A 131 8.06 26.17 24.13
C VAL A 131 7.95 27.54 24.83
N PRO A 132 7.12 27.74 25.87
CA PRO A 132 7.08 29.00 26.60
C PRO A 132 8.39 29.36 27.33
N GLY A 133 9.14 28.35 27.79
CA GLY A 133 10.44 28.53 28.44
C GLY A 133 11.51 28.97 27.46
N TRP A 134 11.59 28.33 26.29
CA TRP A 134 12.50 28.72 25.22
C TRP A 134 12.22 30.14 24.70
N LEU A 135 10.95 30.54 24.66
CA LEU A 135 10.57 31.90 24.27
C LEU A 135 10.99 32.95 25.31
N ARG A 136 11.09 32.57 26.59
CA ARG A 136 11.58 33.44 27.68
C ARG A 136 13.11 33.49 27.71
N ASP A 137 13.79 32.37 27.50
CA ASP A 137 15.27 32.32 27.40
C ASP A 137 15.79 33.03 26.14
N LEU A 138 14.96 33.12 25.09
CA LEU A 138 15.21 33.97 23.92
C LEU A 138 15.02 35.47 24.20
N HIS A 139 14.36 35.88 25.28
CA HIS A 139 14.28 37.30 25.68
C HIS A 139 15.43 37.73 26.61
N ASP A 140 16.14 36.77 27.20
CA ASP A 140 17.21 37.06 28.16
C ASP A 140 18.54 37.25 27.42
N HIS A 141 18.96 38.51 27.27
CA HIS A 141 20.06 38.98 26.42
C HIS A 141 21.47 38.51 26.86
N ASN A 142 21.56 37.57 27.81
CA ASN A 142 22.81 37.06 28.36
C ASN A 142 23.14 35.61 27.96
N SER A 143 22.30 34.94 27.17
CA SER A 143 22.55 33.58 26.67
C SER A 143 23.15 33.58 25.25
N THR A 144 23.90 32.53 24.88
CA THR A 144 24.53 32.34 23.56
C THR A 144 23.56 32.44 22.38
N LEU A 145 22.24 32.30 22.62
CA LEU A 145 21.17 32.45 21.65
C LEU A 145 20.73 33.91 21.40
N GLY A 146 20.80 34.80 22.40
CA GLY A 146 20.47 36.23 22.24
C GLY A 146 21.44 36.96 21.30
N ARG A 147 22.70 36.51 21.21
CA ARG A 147 23.67 37.00 20.22
C ARG A 147 23.35 36.61 18.77
N PHE A 148 22.52 35.60 18.54
CA PHE A 148 22.03 35.21 17.21
C PHE A 148 20.77 35.99 16.79
N GLU A 149 20.08 36.64 17.74
CA GLU A 149 18.86 37.43 17.56
C GLU A 149 19.12 38.74 16.79
N ASP A 150 20.20 39.45 17.16
CA ASP A 150 20.58 40.75 16.57
C ASP A 150 20.88 40.69 15.06
N ARG A 151 21.17 39.50 14.51
CA ARG A 151 21.62 39.35 13.12
C ARG A 151 20.54 38.89 12.14
N TYR A 152 19.41 38.33 12.60
CA TYR A 152 18.44 37.72 11.68
C TYR A 152 16.95 37.97 11.97
N HIS A 153 16.55 38.64 13.05
CA HIS A 153 15.12 38.92 13.36
C HIS A 153 14.18 37.69 13.25
N LEU A 154 14.72 36.47 13.44
CA LEU A 154 13.95 35.22 13.34
C LEU A 154 12.90 35.12 14.44
N VAL A 155 13.19 35.74 15.59
CA VAL A 155 12.33 35.73 16.78
C VAL A 155 11.03 36.50 16.52
N GLU A 156 11.06 37.65 15.84
CA GLU A 156 9.85 38.42 15.52
C GLU A 156 8.89 37.64 14.61
N LYS A 157 9.42 36.97 13.58
CA LYS A 157 8.64 36.11 12.67
C LYS A 157 8.08 34.88 13.38
N ALA A 158 8.88 34.24 14.23
CA ALA A 158 8.42 33.11 15.05
C ALA A 158 7.35 33.57 16.07
N LYS A 159 7.54 34.72 16.70
CA LYS A 159 6.62 35.31 17.68
C LYS A 159 5.31 35.71 17.01
N GLN A 160 5.32 36.36 15.84
CA GLN A 160 4.12 36.72 15.10
C GLN A 160 3.32 35.49 14.64
N GLN A 161 4.00 34.38 14.30
CA GLN A 161 3.36 33.11 13.91
C GLN A 161 2.85 32.29 15.11
N PHE A 162 3.52 32.36 16.28
CA PHE A 162 3.08 31.69 17.52
C PHE A 162 2.07 32.49 18.35
N SER A 163 2.10 33.82 18.33
CA SER A 163 1.18 34.68 19.11
C SER A 163 -0.17 34.91 18.45
N SER A 164 -0.25 34.87 17.12
CA SER A 164 -1.51 35.01 16.38
C SER A 164 -2.25 33.68 16.16
N GLY A 165 -1.60 32.53 16.42
CA GLY A 165 -2.18 31.22 16.13
C GLY A 165 -1.45 30.00 16.69
N GLY A 166 -0.46 30.14 17.59
CA GLY A 166 0.33 29.02 18.10
C GLY A 166 -0.51 27.98 18.84
N ALA A 167 -1.49 28.41 19.63
CA ALA A 167 -2.44 27.49 20.25
C ALA A 167 -3.32 26.77 19.20
N ALA A 168 -3.71 27.47 18.12
CA ALA A 168 -4.48 26.89 17.03
C ALA A 168 -3.65 25.95 16.14
N GLY A 169 -2.35 26.24 15.93
CA GLY A 169 -1.41 25.40 15.20
C GLY A 169 -1.01 24.15 15.99
N LEU A 170 -0.80 24.27 17.31
CA LEU A 170 -0.57 23.15 18.20
C LEU A 170 -1.83 22.28 18.35
N ALA A 171 -3.00 22.90 18.51
CA ALA A 171 -4.28 22.18 18.49
C ALA A 171 -4.51 21.49 17.14
N GLY A 172 -4.17 22.14 16.02
CA GLY A 172 -4.20 21.56 14.68
C GLY A 172 -3.26 20.36 14.53
N GLY A 173 -2.04 20.44 15.09
CA GLY A 173 -1.07 19.35 15.13
C GLY A 173 -1.54 18.17 15.98
N LEU A 174 -2.09 18.43 17.17
CA LEU A 174 -2.67 17.41 18.05
C LEU A 174 -3.89 16.74 17.41
N LEU A 175 -4.79 17.52 16.80
CA LEU A 175 -5.92 17.00 16.03
C LEU A 175 -5.45 16.20 14.83
N GLY A 176 -4.38 16.62 14.16
CA GLY A 176 -3.74 15.90 13.06
C GLY A 176 -3.18 14.56 13.51
N ALA A 177 -2.44 14.54 14.62
CA ALA A 177 -1.92 13.30 15.22
C ALA A 177 -3.07 12.37 15.67
N GLY A 178 -4.12 12.90 16.29
CA GLY A 178 -5.31 12.14 16.64
C GLY A 178 -6.01 11.53 15.42
N LYS A 179 -6.18 12.31 14.34
CA LYS A 179 -6.71 11.81 13.07
C LYS A 179 -5.82 10.74 12.46
N PHE A 180 -4.50 10.89 12.52
CA PHE A 180 -3.54 9.90 12.04
C PHE A 180 -3.68 8.59 12.82
N VAL A 181 -3.76 8.65 14.16
CA VAL A 181 -3.95 7.45 15.01
C VAL A 181 -5.28 6.77 14.69
N VAL A 182 -6.38 7.53 14.60
CA VAL A 182 -7.70 6.97 14.24
C VAL A 182 -7.66 6.34 12.84
N GLY A 183 -7.02 7.00 11.88
CA GLY A 183 -6.80 6.47 10.53
C GLY A 183 -5.99 5.19 10.52
N ALA A 184 -4.88 5.14 11.28
CA ALA A 184 -4.04 3.96 11.43
C ALA A 184 -4.79 2.79 12.08
N VAL A 185 -5.58 3.05 13.13
CA VAL A 185 -6.44 2.05 13.78
C VAL A 185 -7.50 1.52 12.82
N THR A 186 -8.14 2.40 12.06
CA THR A 186 -9.16 2.01 11.07
C THR A 186 -8.56 1.16 9.96
N SER A 187 -7.44 1.59 9.38
CA SER A 187 -6.71 0.85 8.34
C SER A 187 -6.21 -0.50 8.86
N ALA A 188 -5.64 -0.54 10.08
CA ALA A 188 -5.21 -1.78 10.70
C ALA A 188 -6.39 -2.73 10.96
N ALA A 189 -7.53 -2.23 11.43
CA ALA A 189 -8.73 -3.03 11.62
C ALA A 189 -9.21 -3.62 10.30
N ILE A 190 -9.25 -2.84 9.22
CA ILE A 190 -9.61 -3.32 7.88
C ILE A 190 -8.63 -4.41 7.44
N VAL A 191 -7.33 -4.17 7.54
CA VAL A 191 -6.29 -5.14 7.15
C VAL A 191 -6.44 -6.42 7.95
N ILE A 192 -6.59 -6.35 9.27
CA ILE A 192 -6.77 -7.52 10.14
C ILE A 192 -8.03 -8.31 9.76
N VAL A 193 -9.16 -7.64 9.56
CA VAL A 193 -10.42 -8.29 9.17
C VAL A 193 -10.30 -8.97 7.81
N VAL A 194 -9.71 -8.29 6.83
CA VAL A 194 -9.50 -8.84 5.48
C VAL A 194 -8.50 -9.99 5.52
N THR A 195 -7.42 -9.89 6.29
CA THR A 195 -6.45 -10.97 6.50
C THR A 195 -7.15 -12.21 7.05
N VAL A 196 -7.95 -12.05 8.10
CA VAL A 196 -8.73 -13.16 8.70
C VAL A 196 -9.70 -13.75 7.68
N TYR A 197 -10.38 -12.92 6.91
CA TYR A 197 -11.29 -13.38 5.86
C TYR A 197 -10.54 -14.19 4.79
N VAL A 198 -9.43 -13.66 4.27
CA VAL A 198 -8.58 -14.36 3.29
C VAL A 198 -8.09 -15.69 3.84
N MET A 199 -7.62 -15.75 5.09
CA MET A 199 -7.16 -17.00 5.73
C MET A 199 -8.29 -18.01 5.94
N ALA A 200 -9.47 -17.55 6.36
CA ALA A 200 -10.64 -18.40 6.56
C ALA A 200 -11.13 -19.00 5.23
N PHE A 201 -11.16 -18.19 4.16
CA PHE A 201 -11.72 -18.55 2.86
C PHE A 201 -10.69 -19.04 1.84
N LEU A 202 -9.39 -19.04 2.17
CA LEU A 202 -8.31 -19.48 1.27
C LEU A 202 -8.61 -20.83 0.57
N PRO A 203 -9.10 -21.89 1.25
CA PRO A 203 -9.38 -23.17 0.59
C PRO A 203 -10.57 -23.10 -0.37
N SER A 204 -11.54 -22.24 -0.10
CA SER A 204 -12.68 -22.00 -0.99
C SER A 204 -12.26 -21.16 -2.18
N LEU A 205 -11.39 -20.16 -1.98
CA LEU A 205 -10.81 -19.34 -3.04
C LEU A 205 -9.97 -20.19 -4.00
N LYS A 206 -9.13 -21.11 -3.49
CA LYS A 206 -8.39 -22.09 -4.30
C LYS A 206 -9.32 -22.90 -5.20
N ARG A 207 -10.37 -23.49 -4.61
CA ARG A 207 -11.36 -24.30 -5.35
C ARG A 207 -12.10 -23.49 -6.41
N PHE A 208 -12.43 -22.24 -6.10
CA PHE A 208 -13.03 -21.31 -7.04
C PHE A 208 -12.10 -20.99 -8.22
N CYS A 209 -10.83 -20.65 -7.96
CA CYS A 209 -9.83 -20.40 -9.00
C CYS A 209 -9.59 -21.63 -9.89
N LEU A 210 -9.54 -22.83 -9.31
CA LEU A 210 -9.38 -24.09 -10.05
C LEU A 210 -10.58 -24.42 -10.95
N HIS A 211 -11.74 -23.81 -10.73
CA HIS A 211 -12.90 -23.99 -11.61
C HIS A 211 -12.66 -23.42 -13.01
N PHE A 212 -11.91 -22.31 -13.11
CA PHE A 212 -11.54 -21.68 -14.38
C PHE A 212 -10.46 -22.45 -15.16
N VAL A 213 -9.84 -23.46 -14.53
CA VAL A 213 -8.87 -24.34 -15.18
C VAL A 213 -9.61 -25.52 -15.81
N ALA A 214 -9.24 -25.84 -17.06
CA ALA A 214 -9.76 -26.99 -17.79
C ALA A 214 -9.59 -28.28 -16.96
N ALA A 215 -10.63 -29.13 -16.93
CA ALA A 215 -10.70 -30.30 -16.03
C ALA A 215 -9.45 -31.20 -16.09
N ARG A 216 -8.89 -31.42 -17.28
CA ARG A 216 -7.68 -32.23 -17.50
C ARG A 216 -6.43 -31.67 -16.81
N LYS A 217 -6.35 -30.35 -16.59
CA LYS A 217 -5.20 -29.66 -15.99
C LYS A 217 -5.40 -29.33 -14.51
N ARG A 218 -6.58 -29.60 -13.93
CA ARG A 218 -6.91 -29.24 -12.54
C ARG A 218 -5.97 -29.86 -11.49
N PRO A 219 -5.60 -31.16 -11.55
CA PRO A 219 -4.69 -31.74 -10.57
C PRO A 219 -3.33 -31.04 -10.57
N HIS A 220 -2.79 -30.81 -11.76
CA HIS A 220 -1.52 -30.13 -11.93
C HIS A 220 -1.56 -28.65 -11.51
N ALA A 221 -2.61 -27.92 -11.88
CA ALA A 221 -2.79 -26.53 -11.44
C ALA A 221 -2.92 -26.42 -9.90
N GLN A 222 -3.50 -27.42 -9.26
CA GLN A 222 -3.56 -27.48 -7.80
C GLN A 222 -2.16 -27.69 -7.19
N GLU A 223 -1.34 -28.57 -7.75
CA GLU A 223 0.05 -28.79 -7.30
C GLU A 223 0.88 -27.51 -7.39
N VAL A 224 0.86 -26.83 -8.56
CA VAL A 224 1.57 -25.56 -8.76
C VAL A 224 1.06 -24.48 -7.79
N THR A 225 -0.25 -24.40 -7.58
CA THR A 225 -0.84 -23.44 -6.64
C THR A 225 -0.36 -23.68 -5.20
N GLU A 226 -0.32 -24.95 -4.76
CA GLU A 226 0.18 -25.29 -3.44
C GLU A 226 1.68 -25.02 -3.31
N GLU A 227 2.45 -25.27 -4.35
CA GLU A 227 3.88 -24.96 -4.37
C GLU A 227 4.15 -23.45 -4.24
N VAL A 228 3.47 -22.62 -5.04
CA VAL A 228 3.56 -21.16 -4.95
C VAL A 228 3.24 -20.69 -3.54
N LEU A 229 2.12 -21.13 -2.97
CA LEU A 229 1.71 -20.70 -1.63
C LEU A 229 2.66 -21.17 -0.54
N ASN A 230 3.22 -22.37 -0.66
CA ASN A 230 4.20 -22.88 0.29
C ASN A 230 5.53 -22.10 0.21
N ARG A 231 6.05 -21.82 -0.99
CA ARG A 231 7.30 -21.05 -1.15
C ARG A 231 7.13 -19.61 -0.68
N VAL A 232 6.04 -18.95 -1.08
CA VAL A 232 5.70 -17.59 -0.61
C VAL A 232 5.49 -17.57 0.90
N GLY A 233 4.73 -18.50 1.46
CA GLY A 233 4.50 -18.58 2.91
C GLY A 233 5.78 -18.82 3.72
N ARG A 234 6.71 -19.65 3.22
CA ARG A 234 8.02 -19.86 3.86
C ARG A 234 8.91 -18.61 3.78
N TYR A 235 8.93 -17.93 2.64
CA TYR A 235 9.61 -16.65 2.50
C TYR A 235 9.08 -15.63 3.51
N MET A 236 7.75 -15.51 3.61
CA MET A 236 7.10 -14.63 4.57
C MET A 236 7.45 -14.94 6.02
N LEU A 237 7.38 -16.21 6.40
CA LEU A 237 7.72 -16.64 7.75
C LEU A 237 9.19 -16.31 8.07
N GLY A 238 10.07 -16.47 7.08
CA GLY A 238 11.45 -16.05 7.17
C GLY A 238 11.58 -14.54 7.39
N ASN A 239 10.85 -13.73 6.62
CA ASN A 239 10.83 -12.28 6.76
C ASN A 239 10.30 -11.83 8.14
N VAL A 240 9.23 -12.45 8.65
CA VAL A 240 8.74 -12.18 10.02
C VAL A 240 9.81 -12.55 11.06
N ALA A 241 10.52 -13.67 10.87
CA ALA A 241 11.58 -14.07 11.78
C ALA A 241 12.76 -13.09 11.76
N THR A 242 13.19 -12.59 10.60
CA THR A 242 14.23 -11.55 10.51
C THR A 242 13.79 -10.26 11.19
N SER A 243 12.52 -9.87 11.00
CA SER A 243 11.94 -8.68 11.64
C SER A 243 11.87 -8.78 13.16
N VAL A 244 11.53 -9.94 13.70
CA VAL A 244 11.58 -10.17 15.15
C VAL A 244 13.01 -10.06 15.67
N ILE A 245 14.00 -10.60 14.94
CA ILE A 245 15.42 -10.47 15.30
C ILE A 245 15.85 -8.99 15.27
N ALA A 246 15.47 -8.24 14.24
CA ALA A 246 15.78 -6.81 14.12
C ALA A 246 15.16 -5.97 15.25
N GLY A 247 13.90 -6.23 15.58
CA GLY A 247 13.23 -5.57 16.70
C GLY A 247 13.84 -5.93 18.05
N ALA A 248 14.18 -7.20 18.27
CA ALA A 248 14.85 -7.64 19.49
C ALA A 248 16.26 -7.05 19.62
N ALA A 249 17.04 -7.03 18.54
CA ALA A 249 18.36 -6.40 18.52
C ALA A 249 18.27 -4.90 18.82
N THR A 250 17.28 -4.21 18.23
CA THR A 250 17.01 -2.79 18.52
C THR A 250 16.61 -2.57 19.97
N PHE A 251 15.72 -3.42 20.52
CA PHE A 251 15.31 -3.34 21.92
C PHE A 251 16.51 -3.44 22.86
N VAL A 252 17.36 -4.46 22.65
CA VAL A 252 18.57 -4.67 23.45
C VAL A 252 19.54 -3.49 23.30
N TRP A 253 19.76 -3.03 22.07
CA TRP A 253 20.63 -1.88 21.81
C TRP A 253 20.16 -0.64 22.55
N CYS A 254 18.88 -0.27 22.40
CA CYS A 254 18.31 0.91 23.05
C CYS A 254 18.33 0.79 24.58
N ALA A 255 18.04 -0.41 25.12
CA ALA A 255 18.08 -0.66 26.55
C ALA A 255 19.49 -0.51 27.14
N VAL A 256 20.53 -0.98 26.42
CA VAL A 256 21.93 -0.88 26.86
C VAL A 256 22.48 0.54 26.73
N THR A 257 22.10 1.25 25.67
CA THR A 257 22.60 2.61 25.39
C THR A 257 21.81 3.71 26.09
N GLY A 258 20.72 3.36 26.79
CA GLY A 258 19.87 4.31 27.50
C GLY A 258 18.97 5.13 26.57
N VAL A 259 18.80 4.72 25.30
CA VAL A 259 17.87 5.36 24.38
C VAL A 259 16.44 5.15 24.88
N PRO A 260 15.63 6.22 24.97
CA PRO A 260 14.30 6.13 25.55
C PRO A 260 13.38 5.23 24.72
N TYR A 261 12.39 4.64 25.39
CA TYR A 261 11.35 3.82 24.77
C TYR A 261 11.87 2.59 24.00
N PRO A 262 12.79 1.78 24.57
CA PRO A 262 13.43 0.66 23.86
C PRO A 262 12.42 -0.36 23.31
N ALA A 263 11.35 -0.66 24.06
CA ALA A 263 10.29 -1.56 23.63
C ALA A 263 9.50 -1.00 22.44
N ALA A 264 9.15 0.28 22.49
CA ALA A 264 8.43 0.97 21.42
C ALA A 264 9.25 0.99 20.12
N LEU A 265 10.53 1.37 20.23
CA LEU A 265 11.46 1.41 19.10
C LEU A 265 11.75 0.00 18.54
N GLY A 266 11.89 -1.00 19.40
CA GLY A 266 12.05 -2.39 18.98
C GLY A 266 10.87 -2.91 18.16
N VAL A 267 9.63 -2.68 18.62
CA VAL A 267 8.44 -3.07 17.85
C VAL A 267 8.31 -2.25 16.57
N PHE A 268 8.62 -0.95 16.61
CA PHE A 268 8.65 -0.10 15.41
C PHE A 268 9.61 -0.65 14.36
N ILE A 269 10.84 -1.02 14.73
CA ILE A 269 11.79 -1.64 13.81
C ILE A 269 11.29 -2.99 13.31
N ALA A 270 10.72 -3.85 14.16
CA ALA A 270 10.15 -5.11 13.70
C ALA A 270 9.05 -4.90 12.63
N LEU A 271 8.22 -3.87 12.77
CA LEU A 271 7.20 -3.57 11.78
C LEU A 271 7.78 -2.97 10.49
N MET A 272 8.79 -2.11 10.62
CA MET A 272 9.46 -1.50 9.47
C MET A 272 10.26 -2.52 8.67
N ASP A 273 11.02 -3.39 9.34
CA ASP A 273 11.86 -4.45 8.73
C ASP A 273 11.05 -5.41 7.84
N LEU A 274 9.73 -5.53 8.09
CA LEU A 274 8.84 -6.31 7.24
C LEU A 274 8.85 -5.83 5.77
N ILE A 275 9.23 -4.57 5.53
CA ILE A 275 9.49 -3.98 4.21
C ILE A 275 10.98 -4.17 3.89
N PRO A 276 11.35 -5.15 3.04
CA PRO A 276 12.75 -5.49 2.81
C PRO A 276 13.56 -4.30 2.28
N ILE A 277 14.82 -4.20 2.69
CA ILE A 277 15.82 -3.16 2.29
C ILE A 277 15.51 -1.76 2.88
N VAL A 278 14.25 -1.34 2.82
CA VAL A 278 13.84 0.02 3.20
C VAL A 278 13.61 0.12 4.71
N GLY A 279 13.05 -0.93 5.31
CA GLY A 279 12.60 -0.97 6.70
C GLY A 279 13.65 -0.60 7.72
N THR A 280 14.77 -1.33 7.73
CA THR A 280 15.88 -1.09 8.68
C THR A 280 16.65 0.18 8.39
N THR A 281 16.68 0.63 7.13
CA THR A 281 17.33 1.89 6.75
C THR A 281 16.56 3.09 7.31
N ILE A 282 15.26 3.18 7.01
CA ILE A 282 14.41 4.26 7.52
C ILE A 282 14.26 4.13 9.04
N GLY A 283 14.00 2.93 9.52
CA GLY A 283 13.84 2.65 10.93
C GLY A 283 15.10 3.02 11.73
N GLY A 284 16.27 2.58 11.26
CA GLY A 284 17.55 2.88 11.89
C GLY A 284 17.89 4.36 11.89
N PHE A 285 17.53 5.08 10.83
CA PHE A 285 17.62 6.54 10.80
C PHE A 285 16.75 7.19 11.88
N VAL A 286 15.48 6.79 11.99
CA VAL A 286 14.56 7.30 13.02
C VAL A 286 15.07 7.00 14.42
N VAL A 287 15.51 5.77 14.69
CA VAL A 287 16.05 5.38 16.00
C VAL A 287 17.35 6.16 16.32
N SER A 288 18.19 6.40 15.33
CA SER A 288 19.40 7.22 15.49
C SER A 288 19.06 8.69 15.79
N LEU A 289 17.98 9.23 15.22
CA LEU A 289 17.47 10.56 15.59
C LEU A 289 16.95 10.58 17.02
N VAL A 290 16.20 9.56 17.46
CA VAL A 290 15.75 9.47 18.85
C VAL A 290 16.95 9.37 19.80
N ALA A 291 18.02 8.68 19.43
CA ALA A 291 19.25 8.59 20.21
C ALA A 291 19.97 9.93 20.39
N LEU A 292 19.71 10.95 19.56
CA LEU A 292 20.24 12.31 19.78
C LEU A 292 19.70 12.95 21.07
N SER A 293 18.53 12.51 21.56
CA SER A 293 17.98 12.97 22.84
C SER A 293 18.88 12.59 24.02
N VAL A 294 19.70 11.54 23.87
CA VAL A 294 20.68 11.11 24.88
C VAL A 294 21.98 11.89 24.69
N SER A 295 22.62 11.74 23.52
CA SER A 295 23.82 12.50 23.14
C SER A 295 24.25 12.22 21.69
N LEU A 296 25.05 13.12 21.10
CA LEU A 296 25.61 12.95 19.76
C LEU A 296 26.44 11.66 19.60
N PRO A 297 27.32 11.27 20.56
CA PRO A 297 28.06 10.00 20.46
C PRO A 297 27.15 8.76 20.46
N VAL A 298 26.06 8.76 21.25
CA VAL A 298 25.11 7.64 21.29
C VAL A 298 24.34 7.53 19.97
N ALA A 299 23.97 8.67 19.36
CA ALA A 299 23.35 8.68 18.04
C ALA A 299 24.29 8.13 16.94
N LEU A 300 25.56 8.54 16.94
CA LEU A 300 26.55 8.03 15.99
C LEU A 300 26.84 6.54 16.20
N ALA A 301 26.93 6.09 17.46
CA ALA A 301 27.06 4.69 17.80
C ALA A 301 25.85 3.87 17.33
N THR A 302 24.64 4.42 17.47
CA THR A 302 23.39 3.80 17.01
C THR A 302 23.34 3.69 15.49
N ALA A 303 23.75 4.74 14.76
CA ALA A 303 23.88 4.67 13.31
C ALA A 303 24.89 3.60 12.88
N GLY A 304 26.05 3.53 13.56
CA GLY A 304 27.05 2.47 13.34
C GLY A 304 26.52 1.07 13.64
N PHE A 305 25.72 0.91 14.69
CA PHE A 305 25.03 -0.34 15.00
C PHE A 305 24.11 -0.77 13.85
N TYR A 306 23.30 0.13 13.27
CA TYR A 306 22.44 -0.23 12.15
C TYR A 306 23.21 -0.60 10.88
N VAL A 307 24.36 0.05 10.62
CA VAL A 307 25.24 -0.36 9.52
C VAL A 307 25.77 -1.79 9.75
N GLY A 308 26.27 -2.08 10.96
CA GLY A 308 26.74 -3.42 11.31
C GLY A 308 25.62 -4.46 11.30
N PHE A 309 24.44 -4.09 11.82
CA PHE A 309 23.26 -4.95 11.83
C PHE A 309 22.80 -5.25 10.41
N ARG A 310 22.78 -4.27 9.50
CA ARG A 310 22.42 -4.46 8.09
C ARG A 310 23.36 -5.45 7.40
N LEU A 311 24.66 -5.34 7.65
CA LEU A 311 25.64 -6.30 7.14
C LEU A 311 25.39 -7.71 7.71
N ALA A 312 25.13 -7.82 9.01
CA ALA A 312 24.79 -9.10 9.61
C ALA A 312 23.48 -9.67 9.03
N GLU A 313 22.48 -8.83 8.81
CA GLU A 313 21.21 -9.18 8.20
C GLU A 313 21.42 -9.79 6.81
N ASP A 314 22.09 -9.04 5.93
CA ASP A 314 22.29 -9.41 4.53
C ASP A 314 23.22 -10.63 4.35
N TYR A 315 24.28 -10.77 5.16
CA TYR A 315 25.28 -11.82 4.99
C TYR A 315 25.13 -13.03 5.93
N LEU A 316 24.51 -12.88 7.10
CA LEU A 316 24.42 -13.93 8.10
C LEU A 316 22.99 -14.41 8.36
N ILE A 317 22.04 -13.49 8.50
CA ILE A 317 20.68 -13.81 8.94
C ILE A 317 19.84 -14.26 7.74
N VAL A 318 19.72 -13.42 6.72
CA VAL A 318 18.90 -13.70 5.52
C VAL A 318 19.28 -15.03 4.87
N PRO A 319 20.56 -15.36 4.59
CA PRO A 319 20.92 -16.63 3.97
C PRO A 319 20.56 -17.86 4.81
N ARG A 320 20.58 -17.73 6.16
CA ARG A 320 20.23 -18.84 7.06
C ARG A 320 18.73 -19.01 7.21
N VAL A 321 17.99 -17.91 7.27
CA VAL A 321 16.53 -17.91 7.46
C VAL A 321 15.80 -18.23 6.15
N MET A 322 16.32 -17.76 5.00
CA MET A 322 15.66 -17.88 3.69
C MET A 322 16.20 -19.02 2.81
N LYS A 323 17.06 -19.91 3.33
CA LYS A 323 17.71 -21.02 2.60
C LYS A 323 16.76 -21.92 1.79
N PHE A 324 15.47 -21.97 2.16
CA PHE A 324 14.46 -22.85 1.55
C PHE A 324 13.38 -22.11 0.77
N ALA A 325 13.51 -20.78 0.62
CA ALA A 325 12.40 -19.94 0.21
C ALA A 325 12.44 -19.56 -1.28
N VAL A 326 13.60 -19.19 -1.83
CA VAL A 326 13.65 -18.55 -3.16
C VAL A 326 15.04 -18.64 -3.82
N ASP A 327 15.16 -19.27 -5.00
CA ASP A 327 16.27 -19.11 -5.95
C ASP A 327 15.84 -18.13 -7.06
N VAL A 328 15.71 -16.85 -6.73
CA VAL A 328 15.39 -15.80 -7.72
C VAL A 328 16.60 -14.90 -7.87
N HIS A 329 17.00 -14.66 -9.11
CA HIS A 329 18.18 -13.85 -9.42
C HIS A 329 18.06 -12.46 -8.76
N PRO A 330 19.10 -11.95 -8.05
CA PRO A 330 19.01 -10.69 -7.30
C PRO A 330 18.52 -9.49 -8.12
N LEU A 331 18.89 -9.44 -9.40
CA LEU A 331 18.42 -8.41 -10.34
C LEU A 331 16.89 -8.40 -10.49
N VAL A 332 16.24 -9.57 -10.56
CA VAL A 332 14.78 -9.68 -10.69
C VAL A 332 14.11 -9.16 -9.41
N THR A 333 14.69 -9.48 -8.25
CA THR A 333 14.22 -9.00 -6.95
C THR A 333 14.32 -7.48 -6.85
N VAL A 334 15.47 -6.89 -7.21
CA VAL A 334 15.67 -5.43 -7.18
C VAL A 334 14.73 -4.71 -8.14
N VAL A 335 14.66 -5.16 -9.39
CA VAL A 335 13.76 -4.57 -10.40
C VAL A 335 12.30 -4.72 -9.97
N GLY A 336 11.93 -5.88 -9.44
CA GLY A 336 10.59 -6.12 -8.90
C GLY A 336 10.24 -5.16 -7.76
N VAL A 337 11.15 -4.97 -6.81
CA VAL A 337 10.96 -4.03 -5.68
C VAL A 337 10.83 -2.59 -6.17
N LEU A 338 11.62 -2.17 -7.16
CA LEU A 338 11.52 -0.84 -7.76
C LEU A 338 10.19 -0.63 -8.50
N ILE A 339 9.77 -1.62 -9.29
CA ILE A 339 8.47 -1.57 -10.01
C ILE A 339 7.31 -1.58 -9.00
N GLY A 340 7.33 -2.49 -8.03
CA GLY A 340 6.31 -2.56 -6.98
C GLY A 340 6.24 -1.27 -6.17
N GLY A 341 7.39 -0.73 -5.79
CA GLY A 341 7.55 0.56 -5.13
C GLY A 341 6.93 1.71 -5.93
N ALA A 342 7.16 1.75 -7.24
CA ALA A 342 6.59 2.76 -8.13
C ALA A 342 5.06 2.62 -8.30
N LEU A 343 4.54 1.38 -8.32
CA LEU A 343 3.12 1.11 -8.58
C LEU A 343 2.22 1.31 -7.36
N LEU A 344 2.62 0.75 -6.20
CA LEU A 344 1.80 0.69 -4.99
C LEU A 344 2.54 1.20 -3.75
N GLY A 345 3.61 1.97 -3.96
CA GLY A 345 4.42 2.51 -2.87
C GLY A 345 5.09 1.42 -2.04
N VAL A 346 5.20 1.69 -0.74
CA VAL A 346 5.84 0.81 0.24
C VAL A 346 5.26 -0.61 0.23
N ILE A 347 3.95 -0.75 0.05
CA ILE A 347 3.28 -2.06 0.06
C ILE A 347 3.59 -2.83 -1.22
N GLY A 348 3.69 -2.17 -2.37
CA GLY A 348 4.11 -2.81 -3.61
C GLY A 348 5.55 -3.33 -3.56
N ALA A 349 6.45 -2.57 -2.93
CA ALA A 349 7.82 -3.01 -2.69
C ALA A 349 7.88 -4.29 -1.82
N LEU A 350 7.05 -4.34 -0.78
CA LEU A 350 6.96 -5.49 0.14
C LEU A 350 6.37 -6.74 -0.55
N VAL A 351 5.42 -6.59 -1.47
CA VAL A 351 4.79 -7.70 -2.20
C VAL A 351 5.58 -8.13 -3.45
N ALA A 352 6.54 -7.33 -3.88
CA ALA A 352 7.31 -7.57 -5.10
C ALA A 352 8.08 -8.90 -5.08
N ILE A 353 8.75 -9.22 -3.98
CA ILE A 353 9.57 -10.44 -3.88
C ILE A 353 8.69 -11.70 -3.95
N PRO A 354 7.60 -11.81 -3.18
CA PRO A 354 6.61 -12.90 -3.31
C PRO A 354 6.01 -13.02 -4.70
N ALA A 355 5.69 -11.89 -5.33
CA ALA A 355 5.16 -11.88 -6.69
C ALA A 355 6.20 -12.42 -7.66
N ALA A 356 7.48 -12.02 -7.54
CA ALA A 356 8.57 -12.55 -8.35
C ALA A 356 8.74 -14.06 -8.17
N VAL A 357 8.62 -14.57 -6.94
CA VAL A 357 8.63 -16.02 -6.65
C VAL A 357 7.49 -16.74 -7.34
N ALA A 358 6.27 -16.24 -7.19
CA ALA A 358 5.09 -16.83 -7.80
C ALA A 358 5.19 -16.85 -9.33
N ILE A 359 5.64 -15.76 -9.93
CA ILE A 359 5.85 -15.63 -11.37
C ILE A 359 6.95 -16.60 -11.83
N GLY A 360 8.08 -16.66 -11.13
CA GLY A 360 9.19 -17.55 -11.45
C GLY A 360 8.78 -19.02 -11.50
N ILE A 361 8.04 -19.49 -10.48
CA ILE A 361 7.53 -20.87 -10.44
C ILE A 361 6.62 -21.16 -11.64
N VAL A 362 5.73 -20.21 -11.99
CA VAL A 362 4.82 -20.40 -13.14
C VAL A 362 5.59 -20.43 -14.46
N LEU A 363 6.63 -19.60 -14.61
CA LEU A 363 7.48 -19.55 -15.81
C LEU A 363 8.33 -20.79 -15.97
N ASP A 364 8.98 -21.27 -14.91
CA ASP A 364 9.75 -22.53 -14.89
C ASP A 364 8.88 -23.70 -15.36
N GLU A 365 7.65 -23.77 -14.84
CA GLU A 365 6.75 -24.87 -15.16
C GLU A 365 6.22 -24.81 -16.61
N HIS A 366 5.90 -23.63 -17.14
CA HIS A 366 5.20 -23.52 -18.43
C HIS A 366 6.11 -23.21 -19.63
N VAL A 367 7.22 -22.52 -19.39
CA VAL A 367 8.13 -22.01 -20.45
C VAL A 367 9.39 -22.87 -20.50
N PHE A 368 10.06 -23.05 -19.36
CA PHE A 368 11.36 -23.73 -19.34
C PHE A 368 11.24 -25.26 -19.42
N SER A 369 10.21 -25.87 -18.82
CA SER A 369 9.95 -27.33 -18.97
C SER A 369 9.78 -27.78 -20.43
N ARG A 370 9.32 -26.89 -21.31
CA ARG A 370 9.18 -27.16 -22.75
C ARG A 370 10.46 -26.95 -23.54
N THR A 371 11.39 -26.16 -23.01
CA THR A 371 12.64 -25.80 -23.70
C THR A 371 13.74 -26.82 -23.41
N ASP A 372 13.74 -27.42 -22.21
CA ASP A 372 14.66 -28.51 -21.86
C ASP A 372 14.19 -29.88 -22.40
N ALA A 373 12.93 -29.98 -22.82
CA ALA A 373 12.35 -31.19 -23.42
C ALA A 373 12.36 -31.19 -24.97
N SER A 374 12.92 -30.15 -25.60
CA SER A 374 13.13 -30.02 -27.05
C SER A 374 14.61 -30.01 -27.38
#